data_AF-A0A6G8RXN3-F1
#
_entry.id   AF-A0A6G8RXN3-F1
#
_cell.length_a   1.000
_cell.length_b   1.000
_cell.length_c   1.000
_cell.angle_alpha   90.00
_cell.angle_beta   90.00
_cell.angle_gamma   90.00
#
_symmetry.space_group_name_H-M   'P 1'
#
loop_
_entity.id
_entity.type
_entity.pdbx_description
1 polymer ?
#
loop_
_entity_poly.entity_id
_entity_poly.type
_entity_poly.pdbx_seq_one_letter_code
_entity_poly.pdbx_strand_id
1 'polypeptide(L)'
;MNHLKYIIPFFFLSFSYSSVEAQTPINEKAKALIFKAAGFKNHLGTWQSKCSFGALTLYQDLNGDRIPDALIKDGGSTCYPKVGVGFYLLRQDTDHNWHLMLHKAGTAKFLKTKGVNSWPDVQSVTQDKCQSIYRWNGRQYVLNRRVADGMPCQTNQKAMNTKASKALSHSSAQKNTQHNKQMLKNINHLNQSITEESKNLERMATADKISSDKSMVDQTPANQPMPSVKPKYQPPAIEVKTFQQFEEPKKSNKSLEDEIKIYKAFEHLE
;
A
#
# COMPACT_ATOMS: atom_id res chain seq x y z
N MET A 1 4.96 -38.26 78.78
CA MET A 1 4.98 -36.88 78.23
C MET A 1 5.98 -36.85 77.09
N ASN A 2 5.62 -36.16 75.99
CA ASN A 2 6.44 -35.72 74.84
C ASN A 2 5.94 -36.26 73.48
N HIS A 3 4.96 -35.54 72.91
CA HIS A 3 4.60 -35.63 71.50
C HIS A 3 5.49 -34.67 70.70
N LEU A 4 6.36 -35.22 69.85
CA LEU A 4 7.17 -34.45 68.90
C LEU A 4 6.40 -34.37 67.57
N LYS A 5 5.82 -33.21 67.26
CA LYS A 5 5.14 -32.93 65.99
C LYS A 5 6.13 -32.28 65.03
N TYR A 6 6.52 -32.99 63.97
CA TYR A 6 7.28 -32.43 62.85
C TYR A 6 6.32 -31.86 61.80
N ILE A 7 6.42 -30.55 61.54
CA ILE A 7 5.73 -29.84 60.47
C ILE A 7 6.72 -29.75 59.30
N ILE A 8 6.41 -30.41 58.18
CA ILE A 8 7.18 -30.30 56.94
C ILE A 8 6.58 -29.13 56.13
N PRO A 9 7.33 -28.06 55.85
CA PRO A 9 6.83 -26.97 55.02
C PRO A 9 6.85 -27.41 53.55
N PHE A 10 5.68 -27.43 52.93
CA PHE A 10 5.47 -27.74 51.53
C PHE A 10 5.86 -26.50 50.69
N PHE A 11 7.11 -26.45 50.23
CA PHE A 11 7.62 -25.38 49.39
C PHE A 11 7.14 -25.61 47.94
N PHE A 12 6.05 -24.93 47.53
CA PHE A 12 5.59 -24.91 46.14
C PHE A 12 6.60 -24.14 45.28
N LEU A 13 7.46 -24.86 44.54
CA LEU A 13 8.30 -24.28 43.48
C LEU A 13 7.45 -24.03 42.24
N SER A 14 7.09 -22.76 42.02
CA SER A 14 6.48 -22.29 40.77
C SER A 14 7.55 -22.23 39.68
N PHE A 15 7.71 -23.32 38.91
CA PHE A 15 8.56 -23.34 37.73
C PHE A 15 7.85 -22.57 36.60
N SER A 16 8.18 -21.30 36.42
CA SER A 16 7.77 -20.54 35.24
C SER A 16 8.49 -21.09 34.01
N TYR A 17 7.79 -21.87 33.20
CA TYR A 17 8.27 -22.27 31.88
C TYR A 17 8.27 -21.04 30.95
N SER A 18 9.45 -20.43 30.77
CA SER A 18 9.66 -19.52 29.64
C SER A 18 9.74 -20.36 28.37
N SER A 19 8.72 -20.29 27.53
CA SER A 19 8.76 -20.87 26.18
C SER A 19 9.80 -20.12 25.36
N VAL A 20 10.94 -20.75 25.09
CA VAL A 20 11.84 -20.32 24.01
C VAL A 20 11.15 -20.74 22.72
N GLU A 21 10.53 -19.78 22.04
CA GLU A 21 9.99 -19.99 20.70
C GLU A 21 11.18 -20.20 19.76
N ALA A 22 11.47 -21.46 19.43
CA ALA A 22 12.53 -21.81 18.50
C ALA A 22 12.21 -21.21 17.14
N GLN A 23 13.05 -20.28 16.66
CA GLN A 23 12.98 -19.78 15.30
C GLN A 23 13.01 -20.98 14.35
N THR A 24 11.92 -21.27 13.66
CA THR A 24 11.89 -22.35 12.67
C THR A 24 12.95 -22.04 11.60
N PRO A 25 13.86 -22.97 11.30
CA PRO A 25 14.85 -22.76 10.26
C PRO A 25 14.10 -22.45 8.95
N ILE A 26 14.43 -21.30 8.34
CA ILE A 26 13.80 -20.89 7.09
C ILE A 26 14.12 -21.94 6.01
N ASN A 27 13.08 -22.42 5.31
CA ASN A 27 13.32 -23.33 4.20
C ASN A 27 13.96 -22.59 3.00
N GLU A 28 14.74 -23.30 2.20
CA GLU A 28 15.49 -22.69 1.08
C GLU A 28 14.58 -22.09 0.01
N LYS A 29 13.35 -22.59 -0.18
CA LYS A 29 12.37 -22.02 -1.11
C LYS A 29 11.92 -20.62 -0.67
N ALA A 30 11.61 -20.43 0.61
CA ALA A 30 11.23 -19.14 1.18
C ALA A 30 12.39 -18.15 1.10
N LYS A 31 13.60 -18.59 1.44
CA LYS A 31 14.83 -17.80 1.29
C LYS A 31 15.04 -17.34 -0.15
N ALA A 32 14.82 -18.22 -1.13
CA ALA A 32 14.91 -17.87 -2.53
C ALA A 32 13.89 -16.81 -2.96
N LEU A 33 12.65 -16.87 -2.48
CA LEU A 33 11.62 -15.86 -2.76
C LEU A 33 11.99 -14.50 -2.16
N ILE A 34 12.50 -14.48 -0.93
CA ILE A 34 12.98 -13.27 -0.26
C ILE A 34 14.09 -12.59 -1.08
N PHE A 35 15.11 -13.35 -1.49
CA PHE A 35 16.20 -12.81 -2.29
C PHE A 35 15.74 -12.30 -3.66
N LYS A 36 14.87 -13.05 -4.36
CA LYS A 36 14.28 -12.63 -5.63
C LYS A 36 13.49 -11.33 -5.50
N ALA A 37 12.68 -11.18 -4.45
CA ALA A 37 11.92 -9.97 -4.19
C ALA A 37 12.81 -8.76 -3.88
N ALA A 38 14.00 -8.99 -3.31
CA ALA A 38 15.01 -7.95 -3.12
C ALA A 38 15.82 -7.65 -4.41
N GLY A 39 15.56 -8.35 -5.52
CA GLY A 39 16.26 -8.18 -6.78
C GLY A 39 17.61 -8.90 -6.88
N PHE A 40 17.90 -9.83 -5.96
CA PHE A 40 19.10 -10.66 -6.02
C PHE A 40 18.94 -11.76 -7.05
N LYS A 41 20.06 -12.16 -7.66
CA LYS A 41 20.16 -13.28 -8.59
C LYS A 41 20.94 -14.40 -7.93
N ASN A 42 20.52 -15.64 -8.16
CA ASN A 42 21.31 -16.80 -7.74
C ASN A 42 22.38 -17.06 -8.80
N HIS A 43 23.63 -17.07 -8.39
CA HIS A 43 24.78 -17.43 -9.23
C HIS A 43 25.56 -18.51 -8.49
N LEU A 44 25.57 -19.73 -9.04
CA LEU A 44 26.26 -20.91 -8.47
C LEU A 44 25.91 -21.14 -6.99
N GLY A 45 24.61 -21.13 -6.66
CA GLY A 45 24.14 -21.38 -5.30
C GLY A 45 24.24 -20.19 -4.36
N THR A 46 24.84 -19.06 -4.79
CA THR A 46 24.98 -17.87 -3.95
C THR A 46 24.11 -16.73 -4.46
N TRP A 47 23.45 -16.02 -3.54
CA TRP A 47 22.62 -14.87 -3.89
C TRP A 47 23.46 -13.61 -3.99
N GLN A 48 23.38 -12.93 -5.13
CA GLN A 48 24.15 -11.72 -5.43
C GLN A 48 23.22 -10.56 -5.82
N SER A 49 23.46 -9.39 -5.24
CA SER A 49 22.92 -8.14 -5.74
C SER A 49 23.84 -7.56 -6.82
N LYS A 50 23.55 -6.34 -7.28
CA LYS A 50 24.51 -5.56 -8.08
C LYS A 50 25.78 -5.18 -7.30
N CYS A 51 25.78 -5.34 -5.98
CA CYS A 51 26.80 -4.83 -5.08
C CYS A 51 27.74 -5.93 -4.58
N SER A 52 27.18 -7.01 -4.04
CA SER A 52 27.94 -8.15 -3.53
C SER A 52 27.00 -9.33 -3.20
N PHE A 53 27.53 -10.33 -2.52
CA PHE A 53 26.79 -11.44 -1.94
C PHE A 53 25.83 -10.95 -0.86
N GLY A 54 24.61 -11.49 -0.90
CA GLY A 54 23.57 -11.23 0.07
C GLY A 54 23.52 -12.28 1.16
N ALA A 55 23.30 -11.83 2.39
CA ALA A 55 23.06 -12.67 3.54
C ALA A 55 21.70 -12.35 4.16
N LEU A 56 20.86 -13.37 4.35
CA LEU A 56 19.63 -13.24 5.14
C LEU A 56 20.02 -13.18 6.62
N THR A 57 19.76 -12.05 7.27
CA THR A 57 20.20 -11.75 8.64
C THR A 57 19.07 -11.76 9.66
N LEU A 58 17.82 -11.71 9.21
CA LEU A 58 16.64 -11.77 10.05
C LEU A 58 15.49 -12.40 9.28
N TYR A 59 14.72 -13.23 9.97
CA TYR A 59 13.46 -13.81 9.51
C TYR A 59 12.51 -13.96 10.71
N GLN A 60 11.61 -12.98 10.90
CA GLN A 60 10.66 -12.92 12.01
C GLN A 60 9.59 -11.86 11.72
N ASP A 61 8.46 -11.90 12.43
CA ASP A 61 7.45 -10.84 12.42
C ASP A 61 7.95 -9.60 13.20
N LEU A 62 8.06 -8.45 12.53
CA LEU A 62 8.54 -7.21 13.15
C LEU A 62 7.42 -6.31 13.69
N ASN A 63 6.19 -6.44 13.19
CA ASN A 63 5.08 -5.55 13.54
C ASN A 63 3.97 -6.23 14.36
N GLY A 64 4.04 -7.54 14.59
CA GLY A 64 3.13 -8.32 15.42
C GLY A 64 1.88 -8.79 14.70
N ASP A 65 1.88 -8.85 13.36
CA ASP A 65 0.72 -9.28 12.56
C ASP A 65 0.74 -10.78 12.19
N ARG A 66 1.71 -11.53 12.70
CA ARG A 66 1.97 -12.96 12.46
C ARG A 66 2.39 -13.28 11.03
N ILE A 67 2.74 -12.29 10.23
CA ILE A 67 3.32 -12.47 8.90
C ILE A 67 4.82 -12.18 9.00
N PRO A 68 5.71 -13.08 8.52
CA PRO A 68 7.13 -12.90 8.71
C PRO A 68 7.71 -11.80 7.81
N ASP A 69 8.74 -11.14 8.33
CA ASP A 69 9.56 -10.16 7.65
C ASP A 69 10.99 -10.65 7.51
N ALA A 70 11.73 -10.03 6.60
CA ALA A 70 13.10 -10.42 6.31
C ALA A 70 14.04 -9.22 6.20
N LEU A 71 15.27 -9.40 6.66
CA LEU A 71 16.36 -8.45 6.44
C LEU A 71 17.52 -9.13 5.70
N ILE A 72 17.82 -8.64 4.50
CA ILE A 72 19.02 -9.03 3.77
C ILE A 72 20.08 -7.96 3.97
N LYS A 73 21.32 -8.37 4.20
CA LYS A 73 22.51 -7.52 4.18
C LYS A 73 23.35 -7.85 2.95
N ASP A 74 23.90 -6.84 2.29
CA ASP A 74 24.98 -6.99 1.32
C ASP A 74 26.09 -5.97 1.59
N GLY A 75 27.14 -6.03 0.77
CA GLY A 75 28.34 -5.21 0.91
C GLY A 75 28.83 -4.63 -0.41
N GLY A 76 29.90 -3.84 -0.33
CA GLY A 76 30.65 -3.34 -1.47
C GLY A 76 30.83 -1.83 -1.43
N SER A 77 32.09 -1.39 -1.52
CA SER A 77 32.46 0.03 -1.58
C SER A 77 31.91 0.73 -2.83
N THR A 78 31.69 -0.01 -3.92
CA THR A 78 31.11 0.51 -5.16
C THR A 78 29.67 0.99 -4.97
N CYS A 79 28.84 0.23 -4.25
CA CYS A 79 27.45 0.61 -4.00
C CYS A 79 27.26 1.48 -2.76
N TYR A 80 28.08 1.26 -1.74
CA TYR A 80 27.97 1.94 -0.46
C TYR A 80 29.29 2.64 -0.11
N PRO A 81 29.66 3.73 -0.80
CA PRO A 81 30.88 4.47 -0.48
C PRO A 81 30.90 4.87 1.01
N LYS A 82 32.08 4.79 1.63
CA LYS A 82 32.35 5.07 3.06
C LYS A 82 31.72 4.09 4.06
N VAL A 83 30.52 3.57 3.80
CA VAL A 83 29.81 2.69 4.75
C VAL A 83 30.10 1.21 4.50
N GLY A 84 30.33 0.83 3.24
CA GLY A 84 30.73 -0.51 2.81
C GLY A 84 29.64 -1.58 2.85
N VAL A 85 28.47 -1.28 3.42
CA VAL A 85 27.34 -2.21 3.60
C VAL A 85 26.00 -1.55 3.32
N GLY A 86 25.00 -2.36 2.96
CA GLY A 86 23.61 -1.96 2.85
C GLY A 86 22.66 -3.05 3.33
N PHE A 87 21.39 -2.71 3.43
CA PHE A 87 20.35 -3.62 3.86
C PHE A 87 19.05 -3.46 3.07
N TYR A 88 18.30 -4.55 2.96
CA TYR A 88 17.00 -4.64 2.32
C TYR A 88 16.02 -5.21 3.36
N LEU A 89 15.01 -4.43 3.72
CA LEU A 89 13.90 -4.85 4.55
C LEU A 89 12.74 -5.25 3.65
N LEU A 90 12.25 -6.46 3.83
CA LEU A 90 11.15 -7.04 3.09
C LEU A 90 10.06 -7.51 4.04
N ARG A 91 8.83 -7.51 3.54
CA ARG A 91 7.66 -8.06 4.22
C ARG A 91 6.98 -9.10 3.34
N GLN A 92 6.49 -10.16 3.96
CA GLN A 92 5.57 -11.08 3.31
C GLN A 92 4.13 -10.55 3.37
N ASP A 93 3.33 -10.80 2.35
CA ASP A 93 1.87 -10.57 2.40
C ASP A 93 1.11 -11.86 2.75
N THR A 94 -0.21 -11.75 2.86
CA THR A 94 -1.10 -12.88 3.18
C THR A 94 -1.09 -13.97 2.10
N ASP A 95 -0.68 -13.65 0.88
CA ASP A 95 -0.59 -14.56 -0.26
C ASP A 95 0.81 -15.18 -0.37
N HIS A 96 1.65 -15.00 0.65
CA HIS A 96 3.04 -15.47 0.74
C HIS A 96 4.02 -14.81 -0.24
N ASN A 97 3.63 -13.72 -0.89
CA ASN A 97 4.52 -12.94 -1.75
C ASN A 97 5.35 -11.97 -0.91
N TRP A 98 6.56 -11.67 -1.41
CA TRP A 98 7.52 -10.81 -0.72
C TRP A 98 7.63 -9.46 -1.41
N HIS A 99 7.64 -8.40 -0.60
CA HIS A 99 7.72 -7.01 -1.08
C HIS A 99 8.87 -6.27 -0.42
N LEU A 100 9.69 -5.60 -1.22
CA LEU A 100 10.73 -4.71 -0.71
C LEU A 100 10.10 -3.46 -0.10
N MET A 101 10.33 -3.22 1.19
CA MET A 101 9.81 -2.06 1.91
C MET A 101 10.83 -0.92 2.02
N LEU A 102 12.11 -1.25 2.21
CA LEU A 102 13.18 -0.27 2.41
C LEU A 102 14.53 -0.85 2.00
N HIS A 103 15.30 -0.10 1.21
CA HIS A 103 16.71 -0.37 0.90
C HIS A 103 17.55 0.86 1.19
N LYS A 104 18.60 0.73 2.02
CA LYS A 104 19.51 1.82 2.40
C LYS A 104 20.94 1.33 2.67
N ALA A 105 21.89 2.26 2.58
CA ALA A 105 23.26 2.06 3.02
C ALA A 105 23.35 2.08 4.56
N GLY A 106 24.20 1.22 5.12
CA GLY A 106 24.39 1.03 6.56
C GLY A 106 23.88 -0.31 7.06
N THR A 107 23.87 -0.45 8.38
CA THR A 107 23.25 -1.58 9.07
C THR A 107 21.90 -1.14 9.62
N ALA A 108 20.86 -1.94 9.40
CA ALA A 108 19.55 -1.66 9.98
C ALA A 108 19.56 -1.91 11.49
N LYS A 109 19.02 -0.96 12.25
CA LYS A 109 18.70 -1.12 13.66
C LYS A 109 17.23 -0.78 13.87
N PHE A 110 16.45 -1.75 14.33
CA PHE A 110 15.05 -1.54 14.67
C PHE A 110 14.95 -0.85 16.04
N LEU A 111 14.16 0.22 16.10
CA LEU A 111 13.96 1.00 17.31
C LEU A 111 12.65 0.62 18.00
N LYS A 112 12.55 0.92 19.30
CA LYS A 112 11.32 0.72 20.09
C LYS A 112 10.17 1.62 19.63
N THR A 113 10.47 2.77 19.02
CA THR A 113 9.46 3.68 18.47
C THR A 113 8.84 3.09 17.21
N LYS A 114 7.53 3.23 17.05
CA LYS A 114 6.76 2.62 15.97
C LYS A 114 6.07 3.67 15.10
N GLY A 115 5.84 3.31 13.84
CA GLY A 115 4.97 4.01 12.90
C GLY A 115 3.57 3.40 12.86
N VAL A 116 2.89 3.58 11.73
CA VAL A 116 1.55 3.02 11.48
C VAL A 116 1.60 1.48 11.55
N ASN A 117 0.53 0.83 12.01
CA ASN A 117 0.40 -0.64 12.10
C ASN A 117 1.57 -1.31 12.84
N SER A 118 2.06 -0.67 13.90
CA SER A 118 3.11 -1.21 14.79
C SER A 118 4.48 -1.45 14.15
N TRP A 119 4.71 -0.97 12.93
CA TRP A 119 6.00 -1.10 12.26
C TRP A 119 7.11 -0.36 13.01
N PRO A 120 8.24 -0.99 13.34
CA PRO A 120 9.35 -0.32 14.02
C PRO A 120 9.95 0.77 13.13
N ASP A 121 10.35 1.87 13.76
CA ASP A 121 11.27 2.82 13.12
C ASP A 121 12.60 2.11 12.83
N VAL A 122 13.17 2.37 11.66
CA VAL A 122 14.44 1.77 11.20
C VAL A 122 15.52 2.81 11.19
N GLN A 123 16.55 2.64 12.01
CA GLN A 123 17.76 3.43 11.98
C GLN A 123 18.77 2.83 10.99
N SER A 124 19.30 3.67 10.11
CA SER A 124 20.41 3.35 9.21
C SER A 124 21.70 3.70 9.91
N VAL A 125 22.33 2.71 10.53
CA VAL A 125 23.59 2.89 11.25
C VAL A 125 24.73 2.96 10.24
N THR A 126 25.37 4.13 10.17
CA THR A 126 26.55 4.39 9.34
C THR A 126 27.68 4.93 10.23
N GLN A 127 28.87 5.09 9.67
CA GLN A 127 29.98 5.77 10.35
C GLN A 127 29.73 7.27 10.55
N ASP A 128 28.70 7.84 9.90
CA ASP A 128 28.37 9.24 10.07
C ASP A 128 27.80 9.48 11.47
N LYS A 129 28.19 10.62 12.07
CA LYS A 129 27.63 11.05 13.37
C LYS A 129 26.13 11.28 13.29
N CYS A 130 25.60 11.64 12.12
CA CYS A 130 24.21 12.02 11.94
C CYS A 130 23.41 10.95 11.18
N GLN A 131 22.92 9.95 11.91
CA GLN A 131 22.29 8.75 11.38
C GLN A 131 20.82 8.99 11.07
N SER A 132 20.31 8.35 10.00
CA SER A 132 18.94 8.55 9.53
C SER A 132 17.98 7.53 10.16
N ILE A 133 16.83 8.01 10.65
CA ILE A 133 15.74 7.18 11.14
C ILE A 133 14.56 7.28 10.18
N TYR A 134 14.11 6.14 9.68
CA TYR A 134 12.97 5.98 8.79
C TYR A 134 11.75 5.49 9.56
N ARG A 135 10.57 6.04 9.25
CA ARG A 135 9.29 5.64 9.85
C ARG A 135 8.32 5.17 8.78
N TRP A 136 7.62 4.08 9.06
CA TRP A 136 6.51 3.63 8.23
C TRP A 136 5.30 4.55 8.39
N ASN A 137 4.79 5.07 7.27
CA ASN A 137 3.64 5.98 7.25
C ASN A 137 2.32 5.31 6.81
N GLY A 138 2.28 3.97 6.74
CA GLY A 138 1.13 3.22 6.22
C GLY A 138 1.29 2.79 4.76
N ARG A 139 2.25 3.38 4.02
CA ARG A 139 2.53 3.06 2.61
C ARG A 139 3.99 2.79 2.31
N GLN A 140 4.90 3.54 2.94
CA GLN A 140 6.34 3.41 2.72
C GLN A 140 7.13 3.89 3.94
N TYR A 141 8.38 3.47 4.04
CA TYR A 141 9.34 4.05 4.97
C TYR A 141 9.82 5.42 4.47
N VAL A 142 9.53 6.48 5.22
CA VAL A 142 9.98 7.85 4.94
C VAL A 142 11.01 8.31 5.96
N LEU A 143 11.93 9.19 5.54
CA LEU A 143 12.85 9.82 6.49
C LEU A 143 12.05 10.60 7.53
N ASN A 144 12.17 10.21 8.79
CA ASN A 144 11.49 10.85 9.92
C ASN A 144 12.38 11.92 10.55
N ARG A 145 13.59 11.51 10.97
CA ARG A 145 14.55 12.39 11.64
C ARG A 145 15.97 11.90 11.42
N ARG A 146 16.94 12.73 11.77
CA ARG A 146 18.33 12.31 11.93
C ARG A 146 18.80 12.51 13.36
N VAL A 147 19.61 11.60 13.87
CA VAL A 147 20.09 11.61 15.25
C VAL A 147 21.60 11.42 15.32
N ALA A 148 22.21 12.08 16.29
CA ALA A 148 23.59 11.90 16.72
C ALA A 148 23.55 11.63 18.23
N ASP A 149 24.08 10.48 18.67
CA ASP A 149 24.12 10.09 20.08
C ASP A 149 22.75 10.20 20.80
N GLY A 150 21.69 9.82 20.08
CA GLY A 150 20.31 9.88 20.58
C GLY A 150 19.64 11.26 20.51
N MET A 151 20.40 12.33 20.26
CA MET A 151 19.88 13.68 20.08
C MET A 151 19.58 13.99 18.61
N PRO A 152 18.55 14.79 18.28
CA PRO A 152 18.33 15.24 16.92
C PRO A 152 19.58 15.96 16.39
N CYS A 153 20.03 15.61 15.18
CA CYS A 153 21.05 16.42 14.55
C CYS A 153 20.50 17.83 14.37
N GLN A 154 21.32 18.84 14.69
CA GLN A 154 21.05 20.22 14.29
C GLN A 154 21.17 20.32 12.77
N THR A 155 20.11 19.96 12.06
CA THR A 155 19.81 20.67 10.83
C THR A 155 19.18 21.99 11.23
N ASN A 156 19.30 23.04 10.43
CA ASN A 156 18.46 24.23 10.58
C ASN A 156 16.98 23.79 10.47
N GLN A 157 16.37 23.32 11.57
CA GLN A 157 15.01 22.77 11.64
C GLN A 157 14.00 23.81 11.16
N LYS A 158 14.31 25.09 11.35
CA LYS A 158 13.58 26.24 10.82
C LYS A 158 13.45 26.20 9.29
N ALA A 159 14.48 25.76 8.55
CA ALA A 159 14.45 25.68 7.08
C ALA A 159 13.69 24.45 6.57
N MET A 160 13.82 23.30 7.23
CA MET A 160 13.11 22.06 6.84
C MET A 160 11.61 22.13 7.15
N ASN A 161 11.24 22.66 8.33
CA ASN A 161 9.84 22.87 8.69
C ASN A 161 9.18 23.90 7.77
N THR A 162 9.88 24.97 7.40
CA THR A 162 9.35 25.95 6.42
C THR A 162 9.17 25.32 5.04
N LYS A 163 10.12 24.50 4.57
CA LYS A 163 10.03 23.85 3.24
C LYS A 163 8.97 22.75 3.19
N ALA A 164 8.81 21.97 4.27
CA ALA A 164 7.77 20.94 4.38
C ALA A 164 6.37 21.56 4.56
N SER A 165 6.23 22.60 5.37
CA SER A 165 4.97 23.35 5.53
C SER A 165 4.57 24.06 4.23
N LYS A 166 5.55 24.60 3.50
CA LYS A 166 5.34 25.20 2.18
C LYS A 166 4.97 24.13 1.13
N ALA A 167 5.62 22.96 1.14
CA ALA A 167 5.28 21.87 0.22
C ALA A 167 3.89 21.25 0.50
N LEU A 168 3.50 21.08 1.76
CA LEU A 168 2.16 20.59 2.14
C LEU A 168 1.07 21.61 1.78
N SER A 169 1.29 22.90 2.08
CA SER A 169 0.34 23.96 1.73
C SER A 169 0.20 24.14 0.22
N HIS A 170 1.29 24.01 -0.56
CA HIS A 170 1.22 24.08 -2.02
C HIS A 170 0.52 22.86 -2.61
N SER A 171 0.76 21.64 -2.09
CA SER A 171 0.09 20.43 -2.58
C SER A 171 -1.42 20.44 -2.29
N SER A 172 -1.83 20.89 -1.10
CA SER A 172 -3.25 21.02 -0.75
C SER A 172 -3.93 22.17 -1.49
N ALA A 173 -3.27 23.32 -1.67
CA ALA A 173 -3.80 24.43 -2.47
C ALA A 173 -3.91 24.06 -3.96
N GLN A 174 -2.95 23.32 -4.52
CA GLN A 174 -2.98 22.87 -5.91
C GLN A 174 -4.07 21.83 -6.15
N LYS A 175 -4.26 20.85 -5.24
CA LYS A 175 -5.35 19.87 -5.34
C LYS A 175 -6.73 20.53 -5.23
N ASN A 176 -6.91 21.48 -4.30
CA ASN A 176 -8.16 22.22 -4.18
C ASN A 176 -8.42 23.12 -5.40
N THR A 177 -7.39 23.75 -5.96
CA THR A 177 -7.52 24.55 -7.19
C THR A 177 -7.90 23.69 -8.40
N GLN A 178 -7.30 22.50 -8.53
CA GLN A 178 -7.62 21.58 -9.63
C GLN A 178 -9.03 21.00 -9.49
N HIS A 179 -9.44 20.63 -8.27
CA HIS A 179 -10.79 20.16 -7.99
C HIS A 179 -11.85 21.24 -8.27
N ASN A 180 -11.61 22.49 -7.84
CA ASN A 180 -12.51 23.61 -8.10
C ASN A 180 -12.59 23.97 -9.58
N LYS A 181 -11.47 23.93 -10.31
CA LYS A 181 -11.47 24.12 -11.78
C LYS A 181 -12.26 23.02 -12.48
N GLN A 182 -12.19 21.78 -12.02
CA GLN A 182 -12.97 20.68 -12.59
C GLN A 182 -14.47 20.84 -12.30
N MET A 183 -14.84 21.23 -11.08
CA MET A 183 -16.24 21.53 -10.74
C MET A 183 -16.81 22.67 -11.59
N LEU A 184 -16.06 23.76 -11.77
CA LEU A 184 -16.50 24.88 -12.61
C LEU A 184 -16.73 24.47 -14.08
N LYS A 185 -15.87 23.59 -14.63
CA LYS A 185 -16.09 23.02 -15.97
C LYS A 185 -17.39 22.21 -16.05
N ASN A 186 -17.64 21.38 -15.03
CA ASN A 186 -18.84 20.56 -14.98
C ASN A 186 -20.12 21.42 -14.87
N ILE A 187 -20.10 22.48 -14.04
CA ILE A 187 -21.21 23.43 -13.90
C ILE A 187 -21.49 24.14 -15.22
N ASN A 188 -20.44 24.61 -15.92
CA ASN A 188 -20.62 25.28 -17.21
C ASN A 188 -21.21 24.35 -18.28
N HIS A 189 -20.76 23.09 -18.33
CA HIS A 189 -21.33 22.09 -19.24
C HIS A 189 -22.80 21.79 -18.93
N LEU A 190 -23.15 21.72 -17.64
CA LEU A 190 -24.53 21.52 -17.21
C LEU A 190 -25.43 22.70 -17.61
N ASN A 191 -24.99 23.94 -17.39
CA ASN A 191 -25.72 25.13 -17.79
C ASN A 191 -25.94 25.22 -19.31
N GLN A 192 -24.94 24.81 -20.11
CA GLN A 192 -25.08 24.72 -21.57
C GLN A 192 -26.12 23.67 -21.97
N SER A 193 -26.11 22.51 -21.32
CA SER A 193 -27.07 21.43 -21.60
C SER A 193 -28.50 21.87 -21.29
N ILE A 194 -28.71 22.53 -20.14
CA ILE A 194 -30.02 23.08 -19.75
C ILE A 194 -30.50 24.14 -20.76
N THR A 195 -29.60 24.99 -21.25
CA THR A 195 -29.94 26.04 -22.22
C THR A 195 -30.35 25.46 -23.58
N GLU A 196 -29.70 24.38 -24.01
CA GLU A 196 -30.08 23.71 -25.26
C GLU A 196 -31.39 22.93 -25.13
N GLU A 197 -31.63 22.31 -23.96
CA GLU A 197 -32.89 21.63 -23.67
C GLU A 197 -34.06 22.62 -23.61
N SER A 198 -33.89 23.79 -22.98
CA SER A 198 -34.93 24.82 -22.94
C SER A 198 -35.27 25.36 -24.34
N LYS A 199 -34.26 25.59 -25.20
CA LYS A 199 -34.49 25.98 -26.60
C LYS A 199 -35.18 24.91 -27.42
N ASN A 200 -34.96 23.63 -27.10
CA ASN A 200 -35.62 22.53 -27.81
C ASN A 200 -37.09 22.42 -27.40
N LEU A 201 -37.39 22.59 -26.11
CA LEU A 201 -38.76 22.66 -25.60
C LEU A 201 -39.56 23.83 -26.22
N GLU A 202 -38.94 25.01 -26.35
CA GLU A 202 -39.56 26.16 -27.04
C GLU A 202 -39.86 25.88 -28.52
N ARG A 203 -38.94 25.18 -29.20
CA ARG A 203 -39.15 24.76 -30.60
C ARG A 203 -40.30 23.76 -30.72
N MET A 204 -40.42 22.80 -29.81
CA MET A 204 -41.53 21.84 -29.79
C MET A 204 -42.88 22.52 -29.52
N ALA A 205 -42.94 23.43 -28.55
CA ALA A 205 -44.16 24.20 -28.25
C ALA A 205 -44.60 25.09 -29.43
N THR A 206 -43.65 25.62 -30.21
CA THR A 206 -43.96 26.41 -31.42
C THR A 206 -44.46 25.52 -32.56
N ALA A 207 -43.90 24.31 -32.71
CA ALA A 207 -44.34 23.34 -33.73
C ALA A 207 -45.77 22.83 -33.47
N ASP A 208 -46.14 22.59 -32.21
CA ASP A 208 -47.50 22.19 -31.84
C ASP A 208 -48.53 23.29 -32.14
N LYS A 209 -48.16 24.56 -31.96
CA LYS A 209 -49.02 25.71 -32.29
C LYS A 209 -49.27 25.86 -33.79
N ILE A 210 -48.29 25.50 -34.62
CA ILE A 210 -48.41 25.48 -36.09
C ILE A 210 -49.24 24.27 -36.57
N SER A 211 -49.24 23.17 -35.80
CA SER A 211 -50.06 21.99 -36.07
C SER A 211 -51.54 22.20 -35.71
N SER A 212 -51.84 22.91 -34.61
CA SER A 212 -53.22 23.17 -34.17
C SER A 212 -54.01 24.14 -35.04
N ASP A 213 -53.34 25.05 -35.76
CA ASP A 213 -54.00 25.98 -36.70
C ASP A 213 -54.43 25.29 -38.02
N LYS A 214 -54.08 24.01 -38.22
CA LYS A 214 -54.40 23.26 -39.45
C LYS A 214 -55.56 22.27 -39.31
N SER A 215 -56.21 22.18 -38.15
CA SER A 215 -57.38 21.32 -37.97
C SER A 215 -58.49 22.04 -37.21
N MET A 216 -59.17 22.95 -37.92
CA MET A 216 -60.51 23.39 -37.55
C MET A 216 -61.53 22.69 -38.45
N VAL A 217 -61.80 21.42 -38.16
CA VAL A 217 -63.08 20.76 -38.49
C VAL A 217 -63.43 19.82 -37.33
N ASP A 218 -64.39 20.30 -36.55
CA ASP A 218 -65.53 19.58 -35.99
C ASP A 218 -65.29 18.21 -35.34
N GLN A 219 -65.41 18.15 -33.99
CA GLN A 219 -66.45 17.36 -33.30
C GLN A 219 -66.28 17.40 -31.77
N THR A 220 -67.36 17.79 -31.10
CA THR A 220 -67.73 17.53 -29.68
C THR A 220 -68.00 16.02 -29.52
N PRO A 221 -68.10 15.36 -28.32
CA PRO A 221 -68.31 15.93 -26.98
C PRO A 221 -67.62 15.21 -25.79
N ALA A 222 -67.85 15.78 -24.59
CA ALA A 222 -68.26 15.10 -23.35
C ALA A 222 -67.41 15.46 -22.12
N ASN A 223 -68.02 16.27 -21.25
CA ASN A 223 -67.61 16.54 -19.87
C ASN A 223 -67.69 15.28 -19.02
N GLN A 224 -66.58 14.92 -18.36
CA GLN A 224 -66.61 14.21 -17.08
C GLN A 224 -65.59 14.83 -16.10
N PRO A 225 -65.90 14.87 -14.79
CA PRO A 225 -65.15 15.65 -13.81
C PRO A 225 -63.92 14.92 -13.25
N MET A 226 -62.82 15.66 -13.07
CA MET A 226 -61.62 15.18 -12.40
C MET A 226 -61.79 15.10 -10.87
N PRO A 227 -61.41 13.99 -10.22
CA PRO A 227 -61.03 14.01 -8.82
C PRO A 227 -59.54 14.38 -8.64
N SER A 228 -59.31 15.20 -7.61
CA SER A 228 -58.03 15.64 -7.08
C SER A 228 -57.02 14.50 -6.85
N VAL A 229 -55.80 14.62 -7.39
CA VAL A 229 -54.67 13.75 -7.07
C VAL A 229 -53.48 14.58 -6.60
N LYS A 230 -53.08 14.36 -5.34
CA LYS A 230 -51.88 14.91 -4.70
C LYS A 230 -50.60 14.33 -5.31
N PRO A 231 -49.49 15.08 -5.38
CA PRO A 231 -48.22 14.53 -5.84
C PRO A 231 -47.62 13.60 -4.77
N LYS A 232 -47.56 12.30 -5.07
CA LYS A 232 -46.66 11.35 -4.40
C LYS A 232 -45.29 11.45 -5.08
N TYR A 233 -44.34 12.07 -4.39
CA TYR A 233 -42.93 11.94 -4.73
C TYR A 233 -42.43 10.57 -4.26
N GLN A 234 -41.96 9.74 -5.20
CA GLN A 234 -41.10 8.59 -4.93
C GLN A 234 -39.72 8.89 -5.51
N PRO A 235 -38.63 8.79 -4.74
CA PRO A 235 -37.29 8.91 -5.27
C PRO A 235 -36.95 7.68 -6.15
N PRO A 236 -36.15 7.85 -7.22
CA PRO A 236 -35.80 6.75 -8.09
C PRO A 236 -34.88 5.73 -7.40
N ALA A 237 -35.16 4.46 -7.68
CA ALA A 237 -34.31 3.34 -7.30
C ALA A 237 -32.92 3.47 -7.94
N ILE A 238 -31.89 3.35 -7.12
CA ILE A 238 -30.49 3.31 -7.57
C ILE A 238 -30.24 1.91 -8.13
N GLU A 239 -30.11 1.83 -9.45
CA GLU A 239 -29.68 0.62 -10.14
C GLU A 239 -28.17 0.45 -9.97
N VAL A 240 -27.78 -0.55 -9.17
CA VAL A 240 -26.37 -0.93 -9.00
C VAL A 240 -25.92 -1.65 -10.26
N LYS A 241 -25.19 -0.95 -11.14
CA LYS A 241 -24.54 -1.59 -12.28
C LYS A 241 -23.44 -2.52 -11.78
N THR A 242 -23.66 -3.81 -11.99
CA THR A 242 -22.69 -4.90 -11.83
C THR A 242 -21.41 -4.57 -12.58
N PHE A 243 -20.29 -4.60 -11.85
CA PHE A 243 -18.95 -4.39 -12.39
C PHE A 243 -18.63 -5.50 -13.41
N GLN A 244 -18.38 -5.11 -14.65
CA GLN A 244 -17.90 -6.03 -15.68
C GLN A 244 -16.53 -6.59 -15.28
N GLN A 245 -16.42 -7.91 -15.41
CA GLN A 245 -15.20 -8.70 -15.32
C GLN A 245 -14.16 -8.12 -16.29
N PHE A 246 -13.01 -7.71 -15.75
CA PHE A 246 -11.82 -7.45 -16.57
C PHE A 246 -11.29 -8.81 -17.05
N GLU A 247 -11.34 -9.05 -18.36
CA GLU A 247 -10.63 -10.16 -18.99
C GLU A 247 -9.12 -9.92 -18.91
N GLU A 248 -8.38 -10.91 -18.40
CA GLU A 248 -6.93 -10.90 -18.36
C GLU A 248 -6.32 -11.01 -19.77
N PRO A 249 -5.18 -10.34 -20.04
CA PRO A 249 -4.47 -10.52 -21.31
C PRO A 249 -3.86 -11.93 -21.38
N LYS A 250 -4.32 -12.73 -22.35
CA LYS A 250 -3.73 -14.02 -22.73
C LYS A 250 -2.26 -13.84 -23.09
N LYS A 251 -1.35 -14.20 -22.18
CA LYS A 251 0.08 -14.37 -22.49
C LYS A 251 0.25 -15.64 -23.34
N SER A 252 1.02 -15.53 -24.42
CA SER A 252 1.30 -16.63 -25.33
C SER A 252 2.14 -17.72 -24.65
N ASN A 253 1.65 -18.96 -24.65
CA ASN A 253 2.28 -20.17 -24.11
C ASN A 253 3.54 -20.66 -24.87
N LYS A 254 4.24 -19.79 -25.60
CA LYS A 254 5.39 -20.21 -26.42
C LYS A 254 6.73 -20.22 -25.67
N SER A 255 6.77 -19.77 -24.41
CA SER A 255 8.02 -19.64 -23.64
C SER A 255 8.23 -20.73 -22.59
N LEU A 256 7.24 -21.58 -22.30
CA LEU A 256 7.33 -22.57 -21.21
C LEU A 256 7.97 -23.90 -21.65
N GLU A 257 7.82 -24.29 -22.92
CA GLU A 257 8.44 -25.52 -23.42
C GLU A 257 9.94 -25.40 -23.68
N ASP A 258 10.43 -24.19 -23.96
CA ASP A 258 11.87 -23.95 -24.13
C ASP A 258 12.61 -23.94 -22.77
N GLU A 259 11.95 -23.55 -21.67
CA GLU A 259 12.53 -23.63 -20.32
C GLU A 259 12.59 -25.08 -19.79
N ILE A 260 11.65 -25.96 -20.17
CA ILE A 260 11.65 -27.36 -19.73
C ILE A 260 12.78 -28.19 -20.40
N LYS A 261 13.23 -27.82 -21.61
CA LYS A 261 14.37 -28.48 -22.27
C LYS A 261 15.71 -28.22 -21.58
N ILE A 262 15.88 -27.07 -20.92
CA ILE A 262 17.13 -26.73 -20.22
C ILE A 262 17.30 -27.58 -18.95
N TYR A 263 16.20 -27.89 -18.26
CA TYR A 263 16.27 -28.69 -17.03
C TYR A 263 16.52 -30.19 -17.27
N LYS A 264 16.09 -30.75 -18.41
CA LYS A 264 16.36 -32.16 -18.75
C LYS A 264 17.79 -32.44 -19.25
N ALA A 265 18.57 -31.41 -19.58
CA ALA A 265 19.97 -31.59 -19.98
C ALA A 265 20.94 -31.78 -18.80
N PHE A 266 20.48 -31.55 -17.56
CA PHE A 266 21.32 -31.65 -16.35
C PHE A 266 21.26 -33.01 -15.63
N GLU A 267 20.41 -33.95 -16.04
CA GLU A 267 20.30 -35.30 -15.43
C GLU A 267 21.25 -36.35 -16.05
N HIS A 268 22.17 -35.97 -16.94
CA HIS A 268 23.08 -36.91 -17.62
C HIS A 268 24.57 -36.56 -17.48
N LEU A 269 24.96 -35.86 -16.41
CA LEU A 269 26.37 -35.55 -16.11
C LEU A 269 26.84 -36.02 -14.73
N GLU A 270 26.29 -37.15 -14.25
CA GLU A 270 26.94 -37.99 -13.23
C GLU A 270 27.63 -39.19 -13.90
#